data_AF-A0A957TIC8-F1
#
_entry.id   AF-A0A957TIC8-F1
#
_cell.length_a   1.000
_cell.length_b   1.000
_cell.length_c   1.000
_cell.angle_alpha   90.00
_cell.angle_beta   90.00
_cell.angle_gamma   90.00
#
_symmetry.space_group_name_H-M   'P 1'
#
loop_
_entity.id
_entity.type
_entity.pdbx_description
1 polymer ?
#
loop_
_entity_poly.entity_id
_entity_poly.type
_entity_poly.pdbx_seq_one_letter_code
_entity_poly.pdbx_strand_id
1 'polypeptide(L)'
;MTTKTAISLSPEREEELAQLVHEFRTTFLPSVAAQRYLSALADARAVAVGNFPLLLAHVEAGDPVTDELLRKLLPHADTPANRWRGAWIHPVAAIAGDLRSWYEAAGWTETDQWPAIATALLSFVRQATANKAQLSDACTMWAALPYTTGFQSGLLTPILNALRPDAFQIFATQSRNFLNYFADTSYTQAISDYPAANQQLTALFARLSEHMHENESRVAVNQQQANDRGLLFVHWLATEKRFIFRTARYWALAVGADPWVWQEWCEGNMIAIGGPGAWDELGDLTGLTRRDFYRRRDSLIAQHAKWTKRSAEPFWRFARQMQEGDSVAVYHDDRILGVGMLAGPYYFATDVPLGHRRPVEWRDLTPRRHGTAFATSTVMPIDNTLFTALATAPAIAEDEARAFAIESDAFDTDKTLPAFVHYLAPLLETLQALGGQGRAGEVLEAVRDR
;
A
#
# COMPACT_ATOMS: atom_id res chain seq x y z
N MET A 1 -10.38 -36.84 -15.57
CA MET A 1 -9.24 -36.13 -16.16
C MET A 1 -9.41 -34.65 -15.86
N THR A 2 -8.87 -34.19 -14.75
CA THR A 2 -8.89 -32.80 -14.30
C THR A 2 -7.65 -32.11 -14.85
N THR A 3 -7.82 -31.29 -15.88
CA THR A 3 -6.81 -30.32 -16.30
C THR A 3 -6.59 -29.34 -15.14
N LYS A 4 -5.56 -29.58 -14.32
CA LYS A 4 -4.97 -28.55 -13.44
C LYS A 4 -4.61 -27.40 -14.38
N THR A 5 -5.43 -26.34 -14.41
CA THR A 5 -5.03 -25.05 -14.98
C THR A 5 -3.96 -24.52 -14.04
N ALA A 6 -2.72 -24.95 -14.25
CA ALA A 6 -1.62 -24.68 -13.35
C ALA A 6 -1.35 -23.19 -13.34
N ILE A 7 -1.59 -22.54 -12.20
CA ILE A 7 -1.01 -21.23 -11.95
C ILE A 7 0.51 -21.39 -11.94
N SER A 8 1.18 -20.59 -12.75
CA SER A 8 2.62 -20.47 -12.73
C SER A 8 2.96 -19.33 -11.77
N LEU A 9 3.52 -19.70 -10.62
CA LEU A 9 4.24 -18.76 -9.75
C LEU A 9 5.73 -18.83 -10.12
N SER A 10 6.46 -17.72 -10.01
CA SER A 10 7.92 -17.79 -10.07
C SER A 10 8.45 -18.55 -8.85
N PRO A 11 9.66 -19.15 -8.91
CA PRO A 11 10.26 -19.82 -7.77
C PRO A 11 10.33 -18.93 -6.52
N GLU A 12 10.64 -17.65 -6.69
CA GLU A 12 10.74 -16.67 -5.60
C GLU A 12 9.37 -16.41 -4.96
N ARG A 13 8.32 -16.27 -5.79
CA ARG A 13 6.95 -16.10 -5.31
C ARG A 13 6.41 -17.34 -4.61
N GLU A 14 6.81 -18.51 -5.07
CA GLU A 14 6.45 -19.77 -4.42
C GLU A 14 7.06 -19.87 -3.03
N GLU A 15 8.35 -19.56 -2.89
CA GLU A 15 9.04 -19.59 -1.61
C GLU A 15 8.48 -18.56 -0.62
N GLU A 16 8.25 -17.33 -1.08
CA GLU A 16 7.62 -16.28 -0.27
C GLU A 16 6.22 -16.67 0.19
N LEU A 17 5.41 -17.26 -0.70
CA LEU A 17 4.07 -17.75 -0.36
C LEU A 17 4.13 -18.83 0.72
N ALA A 18 5.05 -19.79 0.60
CA ALA A 18 5.23 -20.86 1.57
C ALA A 18 5.64 -20.32 2.96
N GLN A 19 6.57 -19.36 3.01
CA GLN A 19 6.99 -18.71 4.26
C GLN A 19 5.82 -17.96 4.92
N LEU A 20 5.06 -17.18 4.15
CA LEU A 20 3.90 -16.45 4.66
C LEU A 20 2.79 -17.40 5.14
N VAL A 21 2.56 -18.52 4.45
CA VAL A 21 1.60 -19.54 4.90
C VAL A 21 2.04 -20.17 6.21
N HIS A 22 3.33 -20.47 6.37
CA HIS A 22 3.88 -21.00 7.62
C HIS A 22 3.64 -20.02 8.79
N GLU A 23 3.96 -18.74 8.60
CA GLU A 23 3.70 -17.69 9.59
C GLU A 23 2.20 -17.56 9.91
N PHE A 24 1.34 -17.50 8.90
CA PHE A 24 -0.11 -17.41 9.07
C PHE A 24 -0.66 -18.55 9.92
N ARG A 25 -0.25 -19.80 9.62
CA ARG A 25 -0.72 -20.99 10.33
C ARG A 25 -0.32 -21.01 11.79
N THR A 26 0.88 -20.53 12.10
CA THR A 26 1.45 -20.59 13.44
C THR A 26 1.00 -19.41 14.31
N THR A 27 0.77 -18.24 13.72
CA THR A 27 0.54 -17.00 14.46
C THR A 27 -0.92 -16.54 14.45
N PHE A 28 -1.63 -16.67 13.33
CA PHE A 28 -2.93 -16.02 13.15
C PHE A 28 -4.09 -16.99 13.01
N LEU A 29 -3.94 -18.08 12.24
CA LEU A 29 -4.99 -19.07 12.02
C LEU A 29 -5.63 -19.62 13.32
N PRO A 30 -4.88 -19.92 14.41
CA PRO A 30 -5.49 -20.39 15.66
C PRO A 30 -6.12 -19.27 16.51
N SER A 31 -5.98 -18.00 16.11
CA SER A 31 -6.40 -16.86 16.93
C SER A 31 -7.92 -16.68 17.00
N VAL A 32 -8.39 -15.98 18.03
CA VAL A 32 -9.79 -15.54 18.16
C VAL A 32 -10.20 -14.61 17.01
N ALA A 33 -9.27 -13.80 16.49
CA ALA A 33 -9.54 -12.91 15.36
C ALA A 33 -9.88 -13.72 14.09
N ALA A 34 -9.12 -14.78 13.81
CA ALA A 34 -9.41 -15.68 12.71
C ALA A 34 -10.78 -16.37 12.85
N GLN A 35 -11.10 -16.87 14.03
CA GLN A 35 -12.40 -17.50 14.31
C GLN A 35 -13.57 -16.52 14.14
N ARG A 36 -13.42 -15.28 14.63
CA ARG A 36 -14.41 -14.21 14.46
C ARG A 36 -14.64 -13.88 12.98
N TYR A 37 -13.58 -13.79 12.19
CA TYR A 37 -13.70 -13.53 10.75
C TYR A 37 -14.48 -14.65 10.04
N LEU A 38 -14.12 -15.92 10.30
CA LEU A 38 -14.80 -17.08 9.70
C LEU A 38 -16.27 -17.17 10.12
N SER A 39 -16.59 -16.89 11.39
CA SER A 39 -17.97 -16.83 11.88
C SER A 39 -18.75 -15.72 11.18
N ALA A 40 -18.20 -14.51 11.11
CA ALA A 40 -18.85 -13.38 10.45
C ALA A 40 -19.09 -13.64 8.95
N LEU A 41 -18.16 -14.34 8.29
CA LEU A 41 -18.34 -14.78 6.91
C LEU A 41 -19.49 -15.78 6.80
N ALA A 42 -19.52 -16.82 7.63
CA ALA A 42 -20.59 -17.81 7.64
C ALA A 42 -21.97 -17.19 7.91
N ASP A 43 -22.07 -16.28 8.89
CA ASP A 43 -23.29 -15.56 9.22
C ASP A 43 -23.77 -14.70 8.04
N ALA A 44 -22.85 -13.96 7.41
CA ALA A 44 -23.17 -13.16 6.24
C ALA A 44 -23.72 -14.03 5.09
N ARG A 45 -23.15 -15.23 4.87
CA ARG A 45 -23.68 -16.17 3.85
C ARG A 45 -25.08 -16.67 4.18
N ALA A 46 -25.33 -17.05 5.44
CA ALA A 46 -26.65 -17.50 5.87
C ALA A 46 -27.73 -16.42 5.63
N VAL A 47 -27.42 -15.16 5.94
CA VAL A 47 -28.31 -14.03 5.67
C VAL A 47 -28.60 -13.86 4.18
N ALA A 48 -27.57 -13.93 3.32
CA ALA A 48 -27.74 -13.81 1.88
C ALA A 48 -28.58 -14.95 1.27
N VAL A 49 -28.33 -16.19 1.72
CA VAL A 49 -29.09 -17.39 1.30
C VAL A 49 -30.57 -17.26 1.69
N GLY A 50 -30.86 -16.68 2.85
CA GLY A 50 -32.24 -16.39 3.25
C GLY A 50 -32.89 -15.25 2.47
N ASN A 51 -32.15 -14.18 2.20
CA ASN A 51 -32.66 -13.00 1.50
C ASN A 51 -32.97 -13.25 0.02
N PHE A 52 -32.13 -14.02 -0.67
CA PHE A 52 -32.17 -14.11 -2.13
C PHE A 52 -33.48 -14.72 -2.68
N PRO A 53 -34.02 -15.83 -2.16
CA PRO A 53 -35.31 -16.36 -2.60
C PRO A 53 -36.49 -15.43 -2.34
N LEU A 54 -36.47 -14.69 -1.21
CA LEU A 54 -37.51 -13.72 -0.89
C LEU A 54 -37.53 -12.57 -1.91
N LEU A 55 -36.36 -12.04 -2.26
CA LEU A 55 -36.24 -10.99 -3.26
C LEU A 55 -36.73 -11.44 -4.63
N LEU A 56 -36.44 -12.68 -5.03
CA LEU A 56 -36.98 -13.26 -6.28
C LEU A 56 -38.51 -13.31 -6.25
N ALA A 57 -39.10 -13.78 -5.15
CA ALA A 57 -40.56 -13.86 -5.00
C ALA A 57 -41.23 -12.48 -5.05
N HIS A 58 -40.65 -11.47 -4.42
CA HIS A 58 -41.15 -10.08 -4.50
C HIS A 58 -41.11 -9.53 -5.93
N VAL A 59 -40.04 -9.81 -6.68
CA VAL A 59 -39.95 -9.39 -8.09
C VAL A 59 -40.99 -10.10 -8.95
N GLU A 60 -41.20 -11.39 -8.73
CA GLU A 60 -42.22 -12.18 -9.44
C GLU A 60 -43.64 -11.70 -9.12
N ALA A 61 -43.87 -11.18 -7.91
CA ALA A 61 -45.14 -10.55 -7.51
C ALA A 61 -45.33 -9.13 -8.08
N GLY A 62 -44.29 -8.53 -8.68
CA GLY A 62 -44.33 -7.16 -9.20
C GLY A 62 -44.13 -6.07 -8.15
N ASP A 63 -43.60 -6.41 -6.97
CA ASP A 63 -43.35 -5.45 -5.90
C ASP A 63 -42.17 -4.51 -6.24
N PRO A 64 -42.19 -3.24 -5.77
CA PRO A 64 -41.06 -2.34 -5.91
C PRO A 64 -39.91 -2.74 -4.98
N VAL A 65 -38.91 -3.43 -5.51
CA VAL A 65 -37.81 -4.04 -4.74
C VAL A 65 -36.47 -3.30 -4.79
N THR A 66 -36.39 -2.14 -5.45
CA THR A 66 -35.11 -1.45 -5.73
C THR A 66 -34.26 -1.25 -4.47
N ASP A 67 -34.81 -0.62 -3.44
CA ASP A 67 -34.05 -0.33 -2.21
C ASP A 67 -33.72 -1.61 -1.43
N GLU A 68 -34.58 -2.62 -1.50
CA GLU A 68 -34.34 -3.92 -0.85
C GLU A 68 -33.24 -4.70 -1.53
N LEU A 69 -33.21 -4.73 -2.87
CA LEU A 69 -32.15 -5.37 -3.65
C LEU A 69 -30.79 -4.75 -3.35
N LEU A 70 -30.69 -3.41 -3.39
CA LEU A 70 -29.44 -2.72 -3.08
C LEU A 70 -28.98 -3.03 -1.65
N ARG A 71 -29.89 -3.00 -0.69
CA ARG A 71 -29.60 -3.20 0.72
C ARG A 71 -29.27 -4.65 1.09
N LYS A 72 -29.90 -5.63 0.44
CA LYS A 72 -29.83 -7.05 0.82
C LYS A 72 -28.91 -7.89 -0.06
N LEU A 73 -28.49 -7.39 -1.23
CA LEU A 73 -27.56 -8.08 -2.13
C LEU A 73 -26.16 -7.46 -2.18
N LEU A 74 -25.96 -6.25 -1.66
CA LEU A 74 -24.64 -5.59 -1.69
C LEU A 74 -23.97 -5.59 -0.31
N PRO A 75 -22.63 -5.66 -0.25
CA PRO A 75 -21.90 -5.89 0.98
C PRO A 75 -21.70 -4.59 1.78
N HIS A 76 -22.49 -4.41 2.83
CA HIS A 76 -22.43 -3.25 3.71
C HIS A 76 -21.52 -3.46 4.92
N ALA A 77 -20.83 -2.39 5.33
CA ALA A 77 -19.97 -2.40 6.50
C ALA A 77 -20.82 -2.48 7.78
N ASP A 78 -20.25 -3.10 8.80
CA ASP A 78 -20.91 -3.27 10.08
C ASP A 78 -20.98 -1.95 10.87
N THR A 79 -22.05 -1.19 10.63
CA THR A 79 -22.31 0.09 11.32
C THR A 79 -23.71 0.08 11.93
N PRO A 80 -23.96 0.84 13.02
CA PRO A 80 -25.30 0.96 13.60
C PRO A 80 -26.35 1.40 12.57
N ALA A 81 -26.00 2.32 11.67
CA ALA A 81 -26.90 2.77 10.61
C ALA A 81 -27.25 1.67 9.61
N ASN A 82 -26.27 0.88 9.15
CA ASN A 82 -26.51 -0.23 8.22
C ASN A 82 -27.32 -1.35 8.88
N ARG A 83 -27.05 -1.65 10.16
CA ARG A 83 -27.86 -2.62 10.93
C ARG A 83 -29.31 -2.14 11.08
N TRP A 84 -29.53 -0.89 11.45
CA TRP A 84 -30.87 -0.31 11.62
C TRP A 84 -31.67 -0.34 10.32
N ARG A 85 -31.01 -0.05 9.19
CA ARG A 85 -31.64 -0.16 7.87
C ARG A 85 -31.94 -1.61 7.50
N GLY A 86 -31.33 -2.60 8.15
CA GLY A 86 -31.42 -4.02 7.81
C GLY A 86 -30.60 -4.36 6.56
N ALA A 87 -29.43 -3.74 6.42
CA ALA A 87 -28.50 -4.03 5.34
C ALA A 87 -27.80 -5.38 5.51
N TRP A 88 -27.38 -5.98 4.40
CA TRP A 88 -26.57 -7.18 4.42
C TRP A 88 -25.15 -6.85 4.86
N ILE A 89 -24.85 -7.15 6.12
CA ILE A 89 -23.54 -6.93 6.72
C ILE A 89 -22.57 -8.00 6.25
N HIS A 90 -21.39 -7.60 5.79
CA HIS A 90 -20.39 -8.50 5.23
C HIS A 90 -18.97 -8.15 5.71
N PRO A 91 -18.11 -9.14 6.05
CA PRO A 91 -16.75 -8.87 6.55
C PRO A 91 -15.83 -8.21 5.52
N VAL A 92 -16.11 -8.39 4.23
CA VAL A 92 -15.37 -7.77 3.11
C VAL A 92 -16.23 -6.66 2.47
N ALA A 93 -16.80 -5.78 3.29
CA ALA A 93 -17.70 -4.73 2.82
C ALA A 93 -16.99 -3.66 1.98
N ALA A 94 -17.69 -3.18 0.96
CA ALA A 94 -17.27 -2.02 0.17
C ALA A 94 -18.15 -0.78 0.43
N ILE A 95 -19.33 -0.95 1.05
CA ILE A 95 -20.28 0.13 1.29
C ILE A 95 -20.28 0.52 2.76
N ALA A 96 -19.66 1.65 3.10
CA ALA A 96 -19.64 2.15 4.46
C ALA A 96 -20.93 2.89 4.85
N GLY A 97 -21.56 3.59 3.91
CA GLY A 97 -22.69 4.49 4.15
C GLY A 97 -23.83 4.30 3.16
N ASP A 98 -24.45 5.41 2.76
CA ASP A 98 -25.56 5.39 1.81
C ASP A 98 -25.08 5.25 0.36
N LEU A 99 -25.39 4.11 -0.25
CA LEU A 99 -24.93 3.79 -1.61
C LEU A 99 -25.47 4.79 -2.65
N ARG A 100 -26.76 5.13 -2.57
CA ARG A 100 -27.40 5.99 -3.58
C ARG A 100 -26.82 7.40 -3.54
N SER A 101 -26.75 7.97 -2.34
CA SER A 101 -26.14 9.28 -2.13
C SER A 101 -24.68 9.31 -2.60
N TRP A 102 -23.93 8.24 -2.36
CA TRP A 102 -22.54 8.13 -2.83
C TRP A 102 -22.44 8.13 -4.35
N TYR A 103 -23.24 7.30 -5.04
CA TYR A 103 -23.18 7.15 -6.49
C TYR A 103 -23.72 8.38 -7.23
N GLU A 104 -24.80 8.99 -6.74
CA GLU A 104 -25.38 10.22 -7.29
C GLU A 104 -24.40 11.39 -7.12
N ALA A 105 -23.76 11.53 -5.94
CA ALA A 105 -22.76 12.57 -5.71
C ALA A 105 -21.49 12.39 -6.57
N ALA A 106 -21.15 11.15 -6.94
CA ALA A 106 -20.06 10.85 -7.86
C ALA A 106 -20.42 11.08 -9.33
N GLY A 107 -21.69 11.35 -9.65
CA GLY A 107 -22.19 11.47 -11.02
C GLY A 107 -22.17 10.15 -11.80
N TRP A 108 -22.16 9.01 -11.11
CA TRP A 108 -22.13 7.68 -11.75
C TRP A 108 -23.52 7.14 -12.08
N THR A 109 -24.54 7.61 -11.36
CA THR A 109 -25.91 7.11 -11.47
C THR A 109 -26.90 8.26 -11.27
N GLU A 110 -27.90 8.32 -12.14
CA GLU A 110 -29.04 9.23 -12.02
C GLU A 110 -30.19 8.58 -11.23
N THR A 111 -31.04 9.38 -10.58
CA THR A 111 -32.07 8.89 -9.66
C THR A 111 -33.08 7.94 -10.32
N ASP A 112 -33.35 8.10 -11.61
CA ASP A 112 -34.27 7.26 -12.40
C ASP A 112 -33.64 5.95 -12.90
N GLN A 113 -32.32 5.81 -12.80
CA GLN A 113 -31.59 4.60 -13.23
C GLN A 113 -31.59 3.49 -12.19
N TRP A 114 -31.86 3.80 -10.92
CA TRP A 114 -31.81 2.82 -9.82
C TRP A 114 -32.69 1.57 -10.01
N PRO A 115 -33.95 1.67 -10.48
CA PRO A 115 -34.75 0.49 -10.79
C PRO A 115 -34.09 -0.42 -11.83
N ALA A 116 -33.55 0.15 -12.91
CA ALA A 116 -32.88 -0.61 -13.96
C ALA A 116 -31.60 -1.30 -13.46
N ILE A 117 -30.82 -0.62 -12.60
CA ILE A 117 -29.64 -1.19 -11.93
C ILE A 117 -30.04 -2.35 -11.03
N ALA A 118 -31.10 -2.21 -10.22
CA ALA A 118 -31.54 -3.24 -9.31
C ALA A 118 -32.03 -4.50 -10.06
N THR A 119 -32.82 -4.32 -11.12
CA THR A 119 -33.25 -5.44 -11.99
C THR A 119 -32.07 -6.12 -12.66
N ALA A 120 -31.09 -5.35 -13.15
CA ALA A 120 -29.86 -5.89 -13.72
C ALA A 120 -29.08 -6.69 -12.66
N LEU A 121 -28.98 -6.19 -11.42
CA LEU A 121 -28.23 -6.83 -10.32
C LEU A 121 -28.82 -8.20 -10.01
N LEU A 122 -30.14 -8.26 -9.84
CA LEU A 122 -30.83 -9.52 -9.59
C LEU A 122 -30.64 -10.52 -10.74
N SER A 123 -30.74 -10.04 -11.99
CA SER A 123 -30.57 -10.86 -13.19
C SER A 123 -29.16 -11.43 -13.29
N PHE A 124 -28.14 -10.59 -13.03
CA PHE A 124 -26.74 -10.99 -12.98
C PHE A 124 -26.49 -12.09 -11.94
N VAL A 125 -26.95 -11.87 -10.70
CA VAL A 125 -26.77 -12.85 -9.60
C VAL A 125 -27.48 -14.16 -9.93
N ARG A 126 -28.73 -14.11 -10.42
CA ARG A 126 -29.50 -15.29 -10.80
C ARG A 126 -28.81 -16.09 -11.91
N GLN A 127 -28.36 -15.43 -12.97
CA GLN A 127 -27.68 -16.08 -14.09
C GLN A 127 -26.34 -16.69 -13.66
N ALA A 128 -25.50 -15.94 -12.94
CA ALA A 128 -24.20 -16.42 -12.49
C ALA A 128 -24.30 -17.63 -11.55
N THR A 129 -25.29 -17.63 -10.64
CA THR A 129 -25.45 -18.68 -9.62
C THR A 129 -26.18 -19.94 -10.10
N ALA A 130 -27.00 -19.83 -11.15
CA ALA A 130 -27.72 -20.96 -11.75
C ALA A 130 -26.75 -22.03 -12.28
N ASN A 131 -25.70 -21.61 -12.98
CA ASN A 131 -24.65 -22.50 -13.46
C ASN A 131 -23.32 -21.74 -13.59
N LYS A 132 -22.24 -22.29 -13.03
CA LYS A 132 -20.89 -21.72 -13.12
C LYS A 132 -20.45 -21.43 -14.56
N ALA A 133 -20.90 -22.24 -15.53
CA ALA A 133 -20.60 -22.02 -16.94
C ALA A 133 -21.17 -20.69 -17.50
N GLN A 134 -22.21 -20.14 -16.88
CA GLN A 134 -22.83 -18.87 -17.29
C GLN A 134 -22.13 -17.63 -16.71
N LEU A 135 -21.10 -17.79 -15.86
CA LEU A 135 -20.43 -16.66 -15.24
C LEU A 135 -19.87 -15.67 -16.27
N SER A 136 -19.23 -16.17 -17.33
CA SER A 136 -18.64 -15.33 -18.37
C SER A 136 -19.69 -14.51 -19.12
N ASP A 137 -20.80 -15.15 -19.47
CA ASP A 137 -21.91 -14.49 -20.17
C ASP A 137 -22.57 -13.44 -19.29
N ALA A 138 -22.81 -13.76 -18.00
CA ALA A 138 -23.37 -12.82 -17.04
C ALA A 138 -22.48 -11.58 -16.85
N CYS A 139 -21.15 -11.76 -16.75
CA CYS A 139 -20.20 -10.65 -16.65
C CYS A 139 -20.17 -9.79 -17.92
N THR A 140 -20.25 -10.43 -19.09
CA THR A 140 -20.29 -9.74 -20.39
C THR A 140 -21.56 -8.90 -20.54
N MET A 141 -22.72 -9.48 -20.20
CA MET A 141 -24.00 -8.78 -20.22
C MET A 141 -24.01 -7.61 -19.25
N TRP A 142 -23.49 -7.78 -18.03
CA TRP A 142 -23.38 -6.68 -17.05
C TRP A 142 -22.53 -5.53 -17.57
N ALA A 143 -21.35 -5.85 -18.11
CA ALA A 143 -20.38 -4.86 -18.58
C ALA A 143 -20.90 -4.04 -19.78
N ALA A 144 -21.87 -4.57 -20.53
CA ALA A 144 -22.48 -3.88 -21.66
C ALA A 144 -23.55 -2.84 -21.25
N LEU A 145 -23.98 -2.82 -19.98
CA LEU A 145 -25.01 -1.89 -19.51
C LEU A 145 -24.43 -0.49 -19.27
N PRO A 146 -24.98 0.58 -19.88
CA PRO A 146 -24.39 1.91 -19.80
C PRO A 146 -24.58 2.60 -18.44
N TYR A 147 -25.43 2.05 -17.57
CA TYR A 147 -25.84 2.62 -16.29
C TYR A 147 -25.28 1.87 -15.07
N THR A 148 -24.29 0.97 -15.25
CA THR A 148 -23.69 0.17 -14.16
C THR A 148 -22.30 0.67 -13.73
N THR A 149 -21.94 1.91 -14.10
CA THR A 149 -20.67 2.54 -13.70
C THR A 149 -20.49 2.49 -12.19
N GLY A 150 -19.29 2.13 -11.73
CA GLY A 150 -18.96 2.00 -10.30
C GLY A 150 -19.24 0.63 -9.69
N PHE A 151 -20.15 -0.17 -10.27
CA PHE A 151 -20.45 -1.53 -9.81
C PHE A 151 -19.39 -2.55 -10.26
N GLN A 152 -18.26 -2.48 -9.57
CA GLN A 152 -17.09 -3.31 -9.80
C GLN A 152 -17.18 -4.67 -9.09
N SER A 153 -16.23 -5.55 -9.36
CA SER A 153 -16.20 -6.91 -8.79
C SER A 153 -16.23 -6.93 -7.26
N GLY A 154 -15.64 -5.94 -6.59
CA GLY A 154 -15.69 -5.83 -5.12
C GLY A 154 -17.10 -5.66 -4.53
N LEU A 155 -18.06 -5.15 -5.32
CA LEU A 155 -19.47 -5.02 -4.92
C LEU A 155 -20.31 -6.25 -5.31
N LEU A 156 -20.01 -6.85 -6.46
CA LEU A 156 -20.85 -7.88 -7.06
C LEU A 156 -20.48 -9.31 -6.66
N THR A 157 -19.21 -9.57 -6.37
CA THR A 157 -18.72 -10.93 -6.11
C THR A 157 -19.02 -11.47 -4.71
N PRO A 158 -19.20 -10.63 -3.65
CA PRO A 158 -19.62 -11.15 -2.35
C PRO A 158 -20.93 -11.91 -2.37
N ILE A 159 -21.96 -11.42 -3.08
CA ILE A 159 -23.25 -12.14 -3.14
C ILE A 159 -23.13 -13.46 -3.91
N LEU A 160 -22.29 -13.52 -4.95
CA LEU A 160 -21.99 -14.76 -5.66
C LEU A 160 -21.29 -15.77 -4.73
N ASN A 161 -20.27 -15.33 -4.00
CA ASN A 161 -19.59 -16.16 -3.00
C ASN A 161 -20.55 -16.61 -1.89
N ALA A 162 -21.47 -15.75 -1.46
CA ALA A 162 -22.41 -16.10 -0.41
C ALA A 162 -23.39 -17.20 -0.82
N LEU A 163 -23.86 -17.16 -2.06
CA LEU A 163 -24.80 -18.15 -2.60
C LEU A 163 -24.11 -19.44 -3.07
N ARG A 164 -22.86 -19.36 -3.54
CA ARG A 164 -22.07 -20.48 -4.08
C ARG A 164 -20.60 -20.39 -3.67
N PRO A 165 -20.27 -20.58 -2.38
CA PRO A 165 -18.92 -20.36 -1.84
C PRO A 165 -17.89 -21.38 -2.32
N ASP A 166 -18.33 -22.51 -2.86
CA ASP A 166 -17.52 -23.51 -3.52
C ASP A 166 -17.05 -23.06 -4.91
N ALA A 167 -17.81 -22.19 -5.59
CA ALA A 167 -17.63 -21.85 -6.99
C ALA A 167 -17.04 -20.45 -7.24
N PHE A 168 -17.34 -19.48 -6.37
CA PHE A 168 -17.06 -18.06 -6.59
C PHE A 168 -16.24 -17.46 -5.45
N GLN A 169 -15.08 -16.90 -5.77
CA GLN A 169 -14.21 -16.17 -4.85
C GLN A 169 -14.65 -14.71 -4.74
N ILE A 170 -14.43 -14.10 -3.57
CA ILE A 170 -14.59 -12.66 -3.40
C ILE A 170 -13.43 -11.96 -4.09
N PHE A 171 -13.72 -11.15 -5.11
CA PHE A 171 -12.73 -10.41 -5.90
C PHE A 171 -12.83 -8.90 -5.63
N ALA A 172 -12.29 -8.51 -4.48
CA ALA A 172 -12.20 -7.14 -3.99
C ALA A 172 -10.74 -6.65 -4.05
N THR A 173 -10.47 -5.41 -3.59
CA THR A 173 -9.14 -4.79 -3.69
C THR A 173 -8.02 -5.69 -3.14
N GLN A 174 -8.23 -6.29 -1.95
CA GLN A 174 -7.21 -7.12 -1.30
C GLN A 174 -6.93 -8.41 -2.08
N SER A 175 -7.97 -9.17 -2.47
CA SER A 175 -7.80 -10.42 -3.22
C SER A 175 -7.28 -10.19 -4.64
N ARG A 176 -7.63 -9.07 -5.27
CA ARG A 176 -7.03 -8.67 -6.55
C ARG A 176 -5.55 -8.36 -6.41
N ASN A 177 -5.17 -7.57 -5.41
CA ASN A 177 -3.76 -7.23 -5.19
C ASN A 177 -2.94 -8.49 -4.87
N PHE A 178 -3.49 -9.39 -4.05
CA PHE A 178 -2.90 -10.70 -3.77
C PHE A 178 -2.70 -11.53 -5.05
N LEU A 179 -3.74 -11.67 -5.87
CA LEU A 179 -3.66 -12.43 -7.13
C LEU A 179 -2.62 -11.83 -8.08
N ASN A 180 -2.70 -10.52 -8.33
CA ASN A 180 -1.79 -9.81 -9.23
C ASN A 180 -0.33 -9.95 -8.78
N TYR A 181 -0.08 -9.90 -7.47
CA TYR A 181 1.27 -9.99 -6.91
C TYR A 181 1.88 -11.38 -7.05
N PHE A 182 1.15 -12.43 -6.66
CA PHE A 182 1.69 -13.79 -6.63
C PHE A 182 1.66 -14.47 -8.00
N ALA A 183 0.65 -14.19 -8.83
CA ALA A 183 0.52 -14.79 -10.16
C ALA A 183 1.11 -13.92 -11.29
N ASP A 184 1.77 -12.80 -10.96
CA ASP A 184 2.29 -11.81 -11.92
C ASP A 184 1.25 -11.42 -12.99
N THR A 185 0.04 -11.08 -12.52
CA THR A 185 -1.09 -10.70 -13.37
C THR A 185 -1.46 -9.22 -13.18
N SER A 186 -2.27 -8.69 -14.10
CA SER A 186 -2.63 -7.27 -14.15
C SER A 186 -4.15 -7.04 -14.11
N TYR A 187 -4.90 -7.92 -13.47
CA TYR A 187 -6.35 -7.80 -13.39
C TYR A 187 -6.80 -6.48 -12.76
N THR A 188 -7.89 -5.93 -13.29
CA THR A 188 -8.56 -4.73 -12.79
C THR A 188 -9.73 -5.13 -11.87
N GLN A 189 -10.53 -4.15 -11.45
CA GLN A 189 -11.80 -4.38 -10.73
C GLN A 189 -13.02 -4.45 -11.68
N ALA A 190 -12.79 -4.41 -13.00
CA ALA A 190 -13.85 -4.57 -13.97
C ALA A 190 -14.45 -5.98 -13.87
N ILE A 191 -15.78 -6.09 -13.97
CA ILE A 191 -16.45 -7.39 -13.87
C ILE A 191 -16.05 -8.34 -15.01
N SER A 192 -15.60 -7.80 -16.15
CA SER A 192 -15.09 -8.57 -17.29
C SER A 192 -13.86 -9.42 -16.95
N ASP A 193 -13.05 -8.99 -15.97
CA ASP A 193 -11.86 -9.72 -15.54
C ASP A 193 -12.21 -10.86 -14.59
N TYR A 194 -13.38 -10.79 -13.94
CA TYR A 194 -13.75 -11.68 -12.84
C TYR A 194 -13.79 -13.17 -13.22
N PRO A 195 -14.30 -13.62 -14.37
CA PRO A 195 -14.33 -15.06 -14.69
C PRO A 195 -12.93 -15.70 -14.66
N ALA A 196 -11.94 -15.05 -15.29
CA ALA A 196 -10.57 -15.52 -15.31
C ALA A 196 -9.90 -15.38 -13.94
N ALA A 197 -10.07 -14.23 -13.27
CA ALA A 197 -9.53 -13.99 -11.94
C ALA A 197 -10.11 -14.97 -10.89
N ASN A 198 -11.38 -15.34 -10.99
CA ASN A 198 -12.05 -16.31 -10.12
C ASN A 198 -11.44 -17.71 -10.27
N GLN A 199 -11.18 -18.14 -11.50
CA GLN A 199 -10.52 -19.41 -11.77
C GLN A 199 -9.10 -19.42 -11.18
N GLN A 200 -8.34 -18.34 -11.38
CA GLN A 200 -7.00 -18.25 -10.83
C GLN A 200 -7.00 -18.18 -9.29
N LEU A 201 -7.81 -17.33 -8.67
CA LEU A 201 -7.91 -17.31 -7.21
C LEU A 201 -8.31 -18.67 -6.62
N THR A 202 -9.22 -19.39 -7.27
CA THR A 202 -9.59 -20.75 -6.85
C THR A 202 -8.39 -21.69 -6.87
N ALA A 203 -7.58 -21.65 -7.94
CA ALA A 203 -6.37 -22.47 -8.05
C ALA A 203 -5.30 -22.05 -7.02
N LEU A 204 -5.14 -20.76 -6.78
CA LEU A 204 -4.17 -20.23 -5.81
C LEU A 204 -4.58 -20.59 -4.37
N PHE A 205 -5.87 -20.52 -4.04
CA PHE A 205 -6.39 -20.94 -2.74
C PHE A 205 -6.29 -22.45 -2.53
N ALA A 206 -6.47 -23.26 -3.58
CA ALA A 206 -6.20 -24.69 -3.50
C ALA A 206 -4.70 -24.96 -3.19
N ARG A 207 -3.78 -24.23 -3.83
CA ARG A 207 -2.33 -24.33 -3.58
C ARG A 207 -1.96 -23.88 -2.16
N LEU A 208 -2.53 -22.76 -1.69
CA LEU A 208 -2.39 -22.33 -0.29
C LEU A 208 -2.83 -23.43 0.68
N SER A 209 -3.96 -24.09 0.38
CA SER A 209 -4.48 -25.15 1.22
C SER A 209 -3.53 -26.35 1.28
N GLU A 210 -2.82 -26.69 0.20
CA GLU A 210 -1.80 -27.75 0.19
C GLU A 210 -0.69 -27.45 1.23
N HIS A 211 -0.16 -26.22 1.25
CA HIS A 211 0.82 -25.77 2.26
C HIS A 211 0.26 -25.69 3.68
N MET A 212 -1.07 -25.63 3.86
CA MET A 212 -1.69 -25.65 5.19
C MET A 212 -1.75 -27.03 5.84
N HIS A 213 -1.48 -28.11 5.10
CA HIS A 213 -1.67 -29.49 5.55
C HIS A 213 -0.39 -30.32 5.69
N GLU A 214 0.80 -29.72 5.54
CA GLU A 214 2.07 -30.45 5.46
C GLU A 214 2.37 -31.39 6.66
N ASN A 215 1.68 -31.28 7.81
CA ASN A 215 1.97 -32.06 9.03
C ASN A 215 0.74 -32.66 9.78
N GLU A 216 -0.48 -32.62 9.23
CA GLU A 216 -1.67 -33.17 9.89
C GLU A 216 -2.31 -34.31 9.08
N SER A 217 -2.89 -35.29 9.79
CA SER A 217 -3.75 -36.34 9.20
C SER A 217 -4.64 -35.72 8.13
N ARG A 218 -4.49 -36.19 6.88
CA ARG A 218 -5.14 -35.63 5.67
C ARG A 218 -6.66 -35.77 5.73
N VAL A 219 -7.32 -34.99 6.59
CA VAL A 219 -8.76 -34.74 6.48
C VAL A 219 -8.92 -33.91 5.21
N ALA A 220 -9.61 -34.48 4.22
CA ALA A 220 -9.88 -33.78 2.98
C ALA A 220 -10.70 -32.52 3.28
N VAL A 221 -10.09 -31.35 3.12
CA VAL A 221 -10.77 -30.06 3.21
C VAL A 221 -11.60 -29.90 1.95
N ASN A 222 -12.89 -29.56 2.12
CA ASN A 222 -13.75 -29.33 0.96
C ASN A 222 -13.41 -27.99 0.28
N GLN A 223 -13.88 -27.79 -0.96
CA GLN A 223 -13.52 -26.60 -1.74
C GLN A 223 -13.91 -25.30 -1.04
N GLN A 224 -15.09 -25.24 -0.41
CA GLN A 224 -15.52 -24.06 0.34
C GLN A 224 -14.55 -23.75 1.49
N GLN A 225 -14.16 -24.74 2.28
CA GLN A 225 -13.24 -24.55 3.39
C GLN A 225 -11.86 -24.09 2.92
N ALA A 226 -11.37 -24.61 1.78
CA ALA A 226 -10.14 -24.13 1.15
C ALA A 226 -10.27 -22.66 0.71
N ASN A 227 -11.41 -22.30 0.11
CA ASN A 227 -11.70 -20.92 -0.29
C ASN A 227 -11.77 -19.97 0.92
N ASP A 228 -12.43 -20.40 2.01
CA ASP A 228 -12.59 -19.61 3.23
C ASP A 228 -11.24 -19.35 3.91
N ARG A 229 -10.38 -20.37 3.96
CA ARG A 229 -9.00 -20.22 4.46
C ARG A 229 -8.14 -19.35 3.56
N GLY A 230 -8.28 -19.47 2.24
CA GLY A 230 -7.61 -18.59 1.28
C GLY A 230 -8.01 -17.13 1.45
N LEU A 231 -9.32 -16.87 1.61
CA LEU A 231 -9.82 -15.52 1.87
C LEU A 231 -9.36 -14.98 3.23
N LEU A 232 -9.36 -15.81 4.28
CA LEU A 232 -8.84 -15.46 5.59
C LEU A 232 -7.33 -15.14 5.54
N PHE A 233 -6.56 -15.90 4.76
CA PHE A 233 -5.14 -15.65 4.52
C PHE A 233 -4.93 -14.29 3.85
N VAL A 234 -5.71 -13.97 2.81
CA VAL A 234 -5.67 -12.66 2.15
C VAL A 234 -5.99 -11.54 3.14
N HIS A 235 -7.01 -11.72 3.98
CA HIS A 235 -7.39 -10.74 4.99
C HIS A 235 -6.26 -10.51 6.00
N TRP A 236 -5.68 -11.58 6.56
CA TRP A 236 -4.53 -11.51 7.45
C TRP A 236 -3.37 -10.78 6.78
N LEU A 237 -3.00 -11.22 5.57
CA LEU A 237 -1.85 -10.70 4.86
C LEU A 237 -2.01 -9.19 4.60
N ALA A 238 -3.17 -8.75 4.11
CA ALA A 238 -3.42 -7.37 3.75
C ALA A 238 -3.70 -6.45 4.95
N THR A 239 -4.40 -6.93 5.97
CA THR A 239 -4.97 -6.09 7.04
C THR A 239 -4.16 -6.19 8.33
N GLU A 240 -3.83 -7.42 8.74
CA GLU A 240 -3.17 -7.69 10.02
C GLU A 240 -1.65 -7.56 9.88
N LYS A 241 -1.07 -8.24 8.88
CA LYS A 241 0.35 -8.15 8.56
C LYS A 241 0.69 -6.86 7.78
N ARG A 242 -0.30 -6.20 7.17
CA ARG A 242 -0.13 -5.00 6.33
C ARG A 242 0.88 -5.20 5.20
N PHE A 243 0.88 -6.39 4.62
CA PHE A 243 1.76 -6.76 3.54
C PHE A 243 1.57 -5.85 2.32
N ILE A 244 2.69 -5.45 1.73
CA ILE A 244 2.71 -4.54 0.58
C ILE A 244 2.76 -5.38 -0.70
N PHE A 245 1.62 -5.46 -1.40
CA PHE A 245 1.47 -6.17 -2.67
C PHE A 245 2.12 -5.44 -3.86
N ARG A 246 3.41 -5.15 -3.77
CA ARG A 246 4.20 -4.64 -4.89
C ARG A 246 5.60 -5.21 -4.83
N THR A 247 6.20 -5.45 -5.98
CA THR A 247 7.64 -5.71 -6.05
C THR A 247 8.37 -4.57 -5.37
N ALA A 248 9.29 -4.93 -4.45
CA ALA A 248 10.20 -3.96 -3.86
C ALA A 248 10.87 -3.19 -5.00
N ARG A 249 10.79 -1.86 -4.91
CA ARG A 249 11.43 -0.97 -5.87
C ARG A 249 12.80 -0.61 -5.37
N TYR A 250 13.65 -0.25 -6.31
CA TYR A 250 15.02 0.14 -6.04
C TYR A 250 15.15 1.63 -6.29
N TRP A 251 15.85 2.32 -5.41
CA TRP A 251 16.04 3.76 -5.46
C TRP A 251 17.53 4.08 -5.35
N ALA A 252 17.98 5.06 -6.13
CA ALA A 252 19.22 5.77 -5.83
C ALA A 252 18.87 7.11 -5.18
N LEU A 253 19.56 7.44 -4.10
CA LEU A 253 19.36 8.64 -3.32
C LEU A 253 20.67 9.40 -3.18
N ALA A 254 20.69 10.66 -3.61
CA ALA A 254 21.86 11.52 -3.43
C ALA A 254 21.94 12.01 -1.99
N VAL A 255 23.12 11.94 -1.39
CA VAL A 255 23.47 12.70 -0.19
C VAL A 255 24.35 13.89 -0.58
N GLY A 256 24.15 15.02 0.11
CA GLY A 256 24.96 16.22 -0.10
C GLY A 256 26.44 15.99 0.25
N ALA A 257 27.28 16.99 -0.04
CA ALA A 257 28.72 16.93 0.23
C ALA A 257 29.10 17.05 1.71
N ASP A 258 28.13 17.25 2.61
CA ASP A 258 28.39 17.41 4.04
C ASP A 258 28.52 16.03 4.71
N PRO A 259 29.71 15.66 5.22
CA PRO A 259 29.93 14.38 5.89
C PRO A 259 29.05 14.17 7.12
N TRP A 260 28.67 15.25 7.82
CA TRP A 260 27.81 15.17 9.01
C TRP A 260 26.41 14.68 8.67
N VAL A 261 25.89 15.02 7.48
CA VAL A 261 24.58 14.54 7.03
C VAL A 261 24.61 13.03 6.83
N TRP A 262 25.67 12.51 6.20
CA TRP A 262 25.81 11.06 6.01
C TRP A 262 25.98 10.32 7.35
N GLN A 263 26.75 10.89 8.28
CA GLN A 263 26.89 10.32 9.61
C GLN A 263 25.56 10.30 10.37
N GLU A 264 24.77 11.38 10.33
CA GLU A 264 23.44 11.44 10.94
C GLU A 264 22.51 10.34 10.38
N TRP A 265 22.59 10.07 9.07
CA TRP A 265 21.78 9.03 8.42
C TRP A 265 22.18 7.62 8.86
N CYS A 266 23.48 7.38 9.00
CA CYS A 266 24.01 6.11 9.50
C CYS A 266 23.58 5.87 10.96
N GLU A 267 23.87 6.82 11.85
CA GLU A 267 23.59 6.70 13.29
C GLU A 267 22.08 6.71 13.59
N GLY A 268 21.33 7.53 12.86
CA GLY A 268 19.89 7.68 12.99
C GLY A 268 19.08 6.59 12.28
N ASN A 269 19.73 5.65 11.56
CA ASN A 269 19.06 4.63 10.74
C ASN A 269 17.96 5.24 9.86
N MET A 270 18.33 6.29 9.13
CA MET A 270 17.37 7.10 8.39
C MET A 270 17.99 7.70 7.12
N ILE A 271 17.12 8.09 6.20
CA ILE A 271 17.46 8.93 5.05
C ILE A 271 16.61 10.18 5.07
N ALA A 272 17.12 11.28 4.52
CA ALA A 272 16.43 12.55 4.50
C ALA A 272 16.59 13.28 3.16
N ILE A 273 15.68 14.20 2.85
CA ILE A 273 15.83 15.15 1.75
C ILE A 273 15.35 16.53 2.19
N GLY A 274 15.83 17.59 1.53
CA GLY A 274 15.50 18.96 1.90
C GLY A 274 16.71 19.89 1.98
N GLY A 275 16.64 20.89 2.85
CA GLY A 275 17.71 21.80 3.21
C GLY A 275 17.43 23.27 2.89
N PRO A 276 18.29 24.20 3.36
CA PRO A 276 18.14 25.63 3.11
C PRO A 276 18.07 25.95 1.61
N GLY A 277 17.03 26.66 1.18
CA GLY A 277 16.79 26.99 -0.23
C GLY A 277 16.24 25.82 -1.08
N ALA A 278 15.93 24.69 -0.46
CA ALA A 278 15.23 23.56 -1.05
C ALA A 278 13.74 23.55 -0.63
N TRP A 279 13.02 22.49 -0.99
CA TRP A 279 11.56 22.40 -0.89
C TRP A 279 11.02 22.13 0.53
N ASP A 280 11.75 22.46 1.59
CA ASP A 280 11.28 22.25 2.98
C ASP A 280 10.01 23.06 3.28
N GLU A 281 9.80 24.18 2.58
CA GLU A 281 8.57 24.99 2.64
C GLU A 281 7.31 24.26 2.11
N LEU A 282 7.47 23.10 1.44
CA LEU A 282 6.32 22.24 1.14
C LEU A 282 5.63 21.73 2.43
N GLY A 283 6.41 21.67 3.51
CA GLY A 283 6.01 21.14 4.80
C GLY A 283 5.64 19.67 4.72
N ASP A 284 4.89 19.21 5.72
CA ASP A 284 4.46 17.82 5.77
C ASP A 284 3.58 17.44 4.56
N LEU A 285 4.04 16.41 3.84
CA LEU A 285 3.39 15.82 2.67
C LEU A 285 2.49 14.63 3.03
N THR A 286 2.39 14.28 4.32
CA THR A 286 1.51 13.21 4.80
C THR A 286 0.06 13.53 4.46
N GLY A 287 -0.65 12.54 3.90
CA GLY A 287 -2.07 12.66 3.58
C GLY A 287 -2.41 13.56 2.38
N LEU A 288 -1.44 14.22 1.74
CA LEU A 288 -1.74 15.07 0.58
C LEU A 288 -2.14 14.27 -0.66
N THR A 289 -3.14 14.77 -1.37
CA THR A 289 -3.44 14.31 -2.73
C THR A 289 -2.45 14.88 -3.74
N ARG A 290 -2.32 14.25 -4.91
CA ARG A 290 -1.45 14.75 -5.99
C ARG A 290 -1.85 16.16 -6.43
N ARG A 291 -3.15 16.45 -6.41
CA ARG A 291 -3.71 17.77 -6.73
C ARG A 291 -3.30 18.82 -5.71
N ASP A 292 -3.38 18.50 -4.43
CA ASP A 292 -3.00 19.44 -3.35
C ASP A 292 -1.49 19.71 -3.35
N PHE A 293 -0.69 18.68 -3.62
CA PHE A 293 0.75 18.84 -3.83
C PHE A 293 1.07 19.79 -4.99
N TYR A 294 0.43 19.62 -6.15
CA TYR A 294 0.64 20.54 -7.28
C TYR A 294 0.24 21.98 -6.94
N ARG A 295 -0.84 22.18 -6.19
CA ARG A 295 -1.26 23.52 -5.74
C ARG A 295 -0.19 24.16 -4.84
N ARG A 296 0.29 23.45 -3.81
CA ARG A 296 1.36 23.95 -2.92
C ARG A 296 2.64 24.23 -3.69
N ARG A 297 3.07 23.29 -4.52
CA ARG A 297 4.25 23.42 -5.39
C ARG A 297 4.15 24.68 -6.26
N ASP A 298 3.06 24.85 -7.00
CA ASP A 298 2.93 25.95 -7.95
C ASP A 298 2.87 27.32 -7.22
N SER A 299 2.30 27.36 -6.02
CA SER A 299 2.34 28.55 -5.14
C SER A 299 3.76 28.91 -4.71
N LEU A 300 4.60 27.93 -4.39
CA LEU A 300 5.99 28.16 -3.97
C LEU A 300 6.89 28.53 -5.15
N ILE A 301 6.68 27.93 -6.33
CA ILE A 301 7.41 28.30 -7.56
C ILE A 301 7.22 29.78 -7.88
N ALA A 302 6.02 30.33 -7.66
CA ALA A 302 5.75 31.74 -7.88
C ALA A 302 6.55 32.67 -6.95
N GLN A 303 7.01 32.16 -5.80
CA GLN A 303 7.76 32.92 -4.79
C GLN A 303 9.29 32.72 -4.94
N HIS A 304 9.72 31.64 -5.59
CA HIS A 304 11.13 31.25 -5.69
C HIS A 304 11.58 31.10 -7.16
N ALA A 305 12.27 32.11 -7.69
CA ALA A 305 12.62 32.19 -9.12
C ALA A 305 13.47 31.02 -9.68
N LYS A 306 14.21 30.30 -8.82
CA LYS A 306 15.05 29.15 -9.21
C LYS A 306 14.32 27.80 -9.12
N TRP A 307 13.11 27.77 -8.57
CA TRP A 307 12.37 26.54 -8.32
C TRP A 307 11.59 26.11 -9.54
N THR A 308 11.61 24.80 -9.83
CA THR A 308 10.96 24.24 -11.03
C THR A 308 10.04 23.10 -10.65
N LYS A 309 9.03 22.83 -11.50
CA LYS A 309 8.14 21.67 -11.31
C LYS A 309 8.93 20.36 -11.21
N ARG A 310 10.05 20.26 -11.93
CA ARG A 310 10.95 19.10 -11.92
C ARG A 310 11.70 18.94 -10.60
N SER A 311 12.18 20.03 -10.00
CA SER A 311 12.94 19.97 -8.74
C SER A 311 12.07 19.61 -7.52
N ALA A 312 10.75 19.79 -7.60
CA ALA A 312 9.81 19.36 -6.55
C ALA A 312 9.48 17.86 -6.59
N GLU A 313 9.57 17.22 -7.77
CA GLU A 313 9.10 15.84 -7.95
C GLU A 313 9.81 14.82 -7.04
N PRO A 314 11.13 14.91 -6.77
CA PRO A 314 11.81 14.04 -5.81
C PRO A 314 11.13 14.02 -4.43
N PHE A 315 10.59 15.14 -3.96
CA PHE A 315 9.91 15.23 -2.66
C PHE A 315 8.61 14.45 -2.65
N TRP A 316 7.85 14.49 -3.75
CA TRP A 316 6.67 13.64 -3.90
C TRP A 316 7.04 12.16 -4.00
N ARG A 317 8.08 11.81 -4.75
CA ARG A 317 8.55 10.42 -4.85
C ARG A 317 8.94 9.88 -3.48
N PHE A 318 9.75 10.65 -2.76
CA PHE A 318 10.18 10.33 -1.42
C PHE A 318 9.00 10.17 -0.46
N ALA A 319 8.07 11.12 -0.41
CA ALA A 319 6.95 11.03 0.54
C ALA A 319 5.87 10.01 0.15
N ARG A 320 5.63 9.78 -1.15
CA ARG A 320 4.41 9.07 -1.62
C ARG A 320 4.64 7.85 -2.50
N GLN A 321 5.82 7.68 -3.10
CA GLN A 321 6.10 6.55 -4.00
C GLN A 321 7.07 5.53 -3.41
N MET A 322 8.07 6.00 -2.66
CA MET A 322 8.90 5.16 -1.78
C MET A 322 8.01 4.61 -0.66
N GLN A 323 8.17 3.34 -0.31
CA GLN A 323 7.48 2.75 0.84
C GLN A 323 8.38 1.69 1.47
N GLU A 324 8.02 1.30 2.69
CA GLU A 324 8.67 0.22 3.42
C GLU A 324 8.89 -1.02 2.53
N GLY A 325 10.03 -1.68 2.72
CA GLY A 325 10.50 -2.81 1.92
C GLY A 325 11.19 -2.44 0.59
N ASP A 326 11.12 -1.19 0.13
CA ASP A 326 11.96 -0.74 -0.98
C ASP A 326 13.44 -0.72 -0.58
N SER A 327 14.33 -0.95 -1.55
CA SER A 327 15.77 -0.86 -1.33
C SER A 327 16.32 0.48 -1.83
N VAL A 328 17.28 1.04 -1.11
CA VAL A 328 17.91 2.32 -1.40
C VAL A 328 19.44 2.18 -1.45
N ALA A 329 20.04 2.71 -2.50
CA ALA A 329 21.49 2.92 -2.61
C ALA A 329 21.76 4.43 -2.45
N VAL A 330 22.46 4.81 -1.40
CA VAL A 330 22.86 6.20 -1.16
C VAL A 330 24.17 6.47 -1.84
N TYR A 331 24.21 7.56 -2.63
CA TYR A 331 25.38 7.93 -3.40
C TYR A 331 25.78 9.38 -3.16
N HIS A 332 27.06 9.63 -3.35
CA HIS A 332 27.65 10.97 -3.45
C HIS A 332 28.62 10.96 -4.64
N ASP A 333 28.39 11.86 -5.60
CA ASP A 333 29.08 11.88 -6.89
C ASP A 333 29.12 10.51 -7.59
N ASP A 334 30.30 9.89 -7.71
CA ASP A 334 30.54 8.60 -8.37
C ASP A 334 30.63 7.40 -7.40
N ARG A 335 30.30 7.64 -6.12
CA ARG A 335 30.48 6.69 -5.02
C ARG A 335 29.16 6.29 -4.40
N ILE A 336 29.04 5.01 -4.06
CA ILE A 336 28.00 4.49 -3.20
C ILE A 336 28.54 4.49 -1.78
N LEU A 337 27.80 5.09 -0.85
CA LEU A 337 28.19 5.18 0.55
C LEU A 337 27.52 4.11 1.40
N GLY A 338 26.30 3.73 1.04
CA GLY A 338 25.58 2.68 1.75
C GLY A 338 24.35 2.18 1.00
N VAL A 339 23.93 0.99 1.38
CA VAL A 339 22.78 0.28 0.83
C VAL A 339 21.92 -0.19 2.00
N GLY A 340 20.63 0.09 1.90
CA GLY A 340 19.67 -0.24 2.95
C GLY A 340 18.28 -0.55 2.40
N MET A 341 17.39 -0.89 3.31
CA MET A 341 15.97 -1.12 3.05
C MET A 341 15.14 -0.11 3.84
N LEU A 342 14.13 0.49 3.21
CA LEU A 342 13.22 1.40 3.90
C LEU A 342 12.45 0.61 4.97
N ALA A 343 12.57 1.03 6.23
CA ALA A 343 12.08 0.29 7.40
C ALA A 343 10.82 0.92 8.03
N GLY A 344 10.24 1.93 7.39
CA GLY A 344 9.03 2.55 7.90
C GLY A 344 8.43 3.63 7.02
N PRO A 345 7.33 4.25 7.49
CA PRO A 345 6.63 5.29 6.77
C PRO A 345 7.46 6.58 6.68
N TYR A 346 7.08 7.43 5.72
CA TYR A 346 7.55 8.82 5.68
C TYR A 346 7.04 9.58 6.89
N TYR A 347 7.88 10.45 7.43
CA TYR A 347 7.49 11.45 8.42
C TYR A 347 8.20 12.78 8.13
N PHE A 348 7.61 13.86 8.64
CA PHE A 348 8.19 15.20 8.54
C PHE A 348 8.68 15.65 9.91
N ALA A 349 9.98 15.86 10.04
CA ALA A 349 10.58 16.48 11.21
C ALA A 349 10.52 18.00 11.05
N THR A 350 9.74 18.66 11.90
CA THR A 350 9.62 20.12 11.91
C THR A 350 10.87 20.76 12.50
N ASP A 351 11.19 21.98 12.06
CA ASP A 351 12.24 22.84 12.62
C ASP A 351 13.67 22.27 12.57
N VAL A 352 13.89 21.24 11.76
CA VAL A 352 15.23 20.72 11.42
C VAL A 352 15.44 20.77 9.90
N PRO A 353 16.66 21.08 9.43
CA PRO A 353 17.01 20.90 8.03
C PRO A 353 16.78 19.46 7.58
N LEU A 354 16.50 19.26 6.29
CA LEU A 354 16.20 17.93 5.75
C LEU A 354 14.99 17.29 6.47
N GLY A 355 13.92 18.07 6.61
CA GLY A 355 12.74 17.68 7.40
C GLY A 355 11.99 16.46 6.85
N HIS A 356 12.14 16.15 5.55
CA HIS A 356 11.51 14.98 4.96
C HIS A 356 12.35 13.72 5.22
N ARG A 357 11.88 12.84 6.11
CA ARG A 357 12.67 11.69 6.59
C ARG A 357 11.97 10.35 6.40
N ARG A 358 12.77 9.30 6.32
CA ARG A 358 12.32 7.89 6.32
C ARG A 358 13.28 7.00 7.12
N PRO A 359 12.75 6.06 7.93
CA PRO A 359 13.56 5.02 8.56
C PRO A 359 14.18 4.08 7.52
N VAL A 360 15.42 3.65 7.77
CA VAL A 360 16.17 2.71 6.94
C VAL A 360 16.89 1.70 7.82
N GLU A 361 16.81 0.43 7.45
CA GLU A 361 17.68 -0.62 7.98
C GLU A 361 18.88 -0.77 7.03
N TRP A 362 20.06 -0.38 7.51
CA TRP A 362 21.30 -0.49 6.73
C TRP A 362 21.76 -1.94 6.61
N ARG A 363 22.07 -2.37 5.38
CA ARG A 363 22.56 -3.73 5.10
C ARG A 363 24.04 -3.76 4.80
N ASP A 364 24.54 -2.71 4.15
CA ASP A 364 25.95 -2.56 3.81
C ASP A 364 26.30 -1.06 3.81
N LEU A 365 27.31 -0.68 4.59
CA LEU A 365 27.85 0.69 4.63
C LEU A 365 29.27 0.76 4.05
N THR A 366 29.70 -0.29 3.33
CA THR A 366 31.00 -0.32 2.65
C THR A 366 30.98 0.67 1.48
N PRO A 367 31.85 1.69 1.45
CA PRO A 367 31.90 2.61 0.32
C PRO A 367 32.42 1.92 -0.94
N ARG A 368 31.74 2.15 -2.08
CA ARG A 368 32.04 1.48 -3.36
C ARG A 368 32.13 2.49 -4.50
N ARG A 369 33.00 2.23 -5.48
CA ARG A 369 33.12 3.06 -6.69
C ARG A 369 32.36 2.40 -7.82
N HIS A 370 31.43 3.14 -8.42
CA HIS A 370 30.57 2.56 -9.47
C HIS A 370 30.71 3.26 -10.82
N GLY A 371 31.37 4.42 -10.93
CA GLY A 371 31.71 5.06 -12.22
C GLY A 371 30.53 5.55 -13.05
N THR A 372 29.29 5.21 -12.67
CA THR A 372 28.06 5.75 -13.26
C THR A 372 27.81 7.14 -12.67
N ALA A 373 27.83 8.16 -13.53
CA ALA A 373 27.33 9.47 -13.16
C ALA A 373 25.80 9.39 -13.01
N PHE A 374 25.29 9.57 -11.80
CA PHE A 374 23.86 9.72 -11.60
C PHE A 374 23.41 11.10 -12.08
N ALA A 375 22.20 11.16 -12.65
CA ALA A 375 21.58 12.44 -12.98
C ALA A 375 21.43 13.29 -11.71
N THR A 376 21.40 14.62 -11.84
CA THR A 376 21.31 15.62 -10.72
C THR A 376 19.99 15.57 -9.90
N SER A 377 19.27 14.46 -9.92
CA SER A 377 18.02 14.26 -9.19
C SER A 377 18.29 13.62 -7.83
N THR A 378 17.83 14.27 -6.75
CA THR A 378 18.02 13.79 -5.37
C THR A 378 17.46 12.38 -5.15
N VAL A 379 16.32 12.04 -5.75
CA VAL A 379 15.68 10.73 -5.61
C VAL A 379 15.34 10.20 -7.01
N MET A 380 15.82 9.01 -7.34
CA MET A 380 15.55 8.38 -8.64
C MET A 380 15.17 6.90 -8.51
N PRO A 381 14.13 6.44 -9.21
CA PRO A 381 13.88 5.01 -9.34
C PRO A 381 14.97 4.39 -10.22
N ILE A 382 15.44 3.21 -9.84
CA ILE A 382 16.36 2.37 -10.61
C ILE A 382 15.80 0.95 -10.70
N ASP A 383 16.31 0.15 -11.64
CA ASP A 383 15.95 -1.26 -11.72
C ASP A 383 16.85 -2.12 -10.80
N ASN A 384 16.46 -3.39 -10.63
CA ASN A 384 17.20 -4.35 -9.81
C ASN A 384 18.63 -4.60 -10.34
N THR A 385 18.81 -4.56 -11.66
CA THR A 385 20.10 -4.83 -12.30
C THR A 385 21.11 -3.75 -11.92
N LEU A 386 20.74 -2.48 -12.09
CA LEU A 386 21.56 -1.35 -11.68
C LEU A 386 21.78 -1.39 -10.16
N PHE A 387 20.73 -1.55 -9.35
CA PHE A 387 20.87 -1.60 -7.89
C PHE A 387 21.84 -2.69 -7.44
N THR A 388 21.74 -3.90 -8.00
CA THR A 388 22.67 -4.99 -7.69
C THR A 388 24.10 -4.64 -8.10
N ALA A 389 24.29 -4.00 -9.26
CA ALA A 389 25.60 -3.53 -9.69
C ALA A 389 26.18 -2.43 -8.76
N LEU A 390 25.33 -1.57 -8.19
CA LEU A 390 25.73 -0.59 -7.16
C LEU A 390 26.17 -1.29 -5.87
N ALA A 391 25.33 -2.20 -5.38
CA ALA A 391 25.53 -2.89 -4.11
C ALA A 391 26.73 -3.85 -4.13
N THR A 392 27.14 -4.32 -5.32
CA THR A 392 28.26 -5.27 -5.49
C THR A 392 29.50 -4.63 -6.11
N ALA A 393 29.49 -3.32 -6.37
CA ALA A 393 30.61 -2.59 -6.94
C ALA A 393 31.89 -2.73 -6.07
N PRO A 394 33.10 -2.62 -6.64
CA PRO A 394 34.34 -2.76 -5.88
C PRO A 394 34.40 -1.80 -4.69
N ALA A 395 34.77 -2.33 -3.52
CA ALA A 395 35.01 -1.52 -2.34
C ALA A 395 36.17 -0.55 -2.58
N ILE A 396 36.03 0.66 -2.06
CA ILE A 396 37.08 1.67 -2.10
C ILE A 396 38.03 1.44 -0.90
N ALA A 397 39.32 1.69 -1.07
CA ALA A 397 40.31 1.55 0.01
C ALA A 397 39.98 2.46 1.21
N GLU A 398 40.30 2.03 2.44
CA GLU A 398 39.95 2.74 3.68
C GLU A 398 40.40 4.21 3.69
N ASP A 399 41.57 4.53 3.11
CA ASP A 399 42.07 5.90 3.04
C ASP A 399 41.27 6.80 2.09
N GLU A 400 40.65 6.24 1.05
CA GLU A 400 39.73 6.97 0.16
C GLU A 400 38.30 7.03 0.73
N ALA A 401 37.91 6.06 1.56
CA ALA A 401 36.66 6.06 2.32
C ALA A 401 36.69 7.08 3.46
N ARG A 402 37.87 7.31 4.08
CA ARG A 402 38.10 8.32 5.13
C ARG A 402 37.77 9.74 4.72
N ALA A 403 37.75 10.06 3.42
CA ALA A 403 37.39 11.40 2.92
C ALA A 403 35.95 11.83 3.26
N PHE A 404 35.08 10.89 3.69
CA PHE A 404 33.72 11.17 4.18
C PHE A 404 33.51 10.74 5.65
N ALA A 405 34.55 10.21 6.30
CA ALA A 405 34.52 9.89 7.72
C ALA A 405 34.99 11.12 8.52
N ILE A 406 34.26 11.46 9.56
CA ILE A 406 34.62 12.58 10.42
C ILE A 406 35.74 12.10 11.34
N GLU A 407 36.93 12.69 11.20
CA GLU A 407 37.98 12.50 12.21
C GLU A 407 37.48 13.08 13.53
N SER A 408 37.43 12.26 14.57
CA SER A 408 37.01 12.67 15.92
C SER A 408 37.84 13.81 16.50
N ASP A 409 39.01 14.09 15.91
CA ASP A 409 40.00 15.03 16.42
C ASP A 409 40.03 16.36 15.64
N ALA A 410 39.20 16.53 14.61
CA ALA A 410 39.18 17.73 13.78
C ALA A 410 38.24 18.83 14.33
N PHE A 411 38.45 19.29 15.56
CA PHE A 411 38.09 20.66 15.94
C PHE A 411 39.20 21.61 15.48
N ASP A 412 39.36 21.76 14.16
CA ASP A 412 40.26 22.75 13.58
C ASP A 412 39.58 24.13 13.67
N THR A 413 40.00 24.93 14.66
CA THR A 413 39.45 26.27 14.94
C THR A 413 39.70 27.29 13.83
N ASP A 414 40.47 26.95 12.79
CA ASP A 414 40.91 27.89 11.74
C ASP A 414 40.35 27.60 10.33
N LYS A 415 39.48 26.58 10.19
CA LYS A 415 38.69 26.36 8.98
C LYS A 415 37.22 26.65 9.24
N THR A 416 36.55 27.22 8.25
CA THR A 416 35.11 27.55 8.27
C THR A 416 34.32 26.45 8.98
N LEU A 417 33.76 26.82 10.14
CA LEU A 417 32.94 25.95 10.97
C LEU A 417 31.88 25.25 10.10
N PRO A 418 31.49 23.99 10.39
CA PRO A 418 30.44 23.30 9.64
C PRO A 418 29.18 24.18 9.48
N ALA A 419 28.43 24.02 8.38
CA ALA A 419 27.21 24.82 8.16
C ALA A 419 26.19 24.68 9.31
N PHE A 420 26.18 23.54 10.00
CA PHE A 420 25.41 23.34 11.24
C PHE A 420 25.98 24.11 12.46
N VAL A 421 27.29 24.36 12.52
CA VAL A 421 27.88 25.20 13.57
C VAL A 421 27.59 26.69 13.32
N HIS A 422 27.41 27.12 12.07
CA HIS A 422 26.79 28.42 11.79
C HIS A 422 25.33 28.50 12.28
N TYR A 423 24.62 27.37 12.36
CA TYR A 423 23.26 27.28 12.89
C TYR A 423 23.21 27.24 14.43
N LEU A 424 24.21 26.61 15.06
CA LEU A 424 24.39 26.70 16.51
C LEU A 424 25.06 28.01 16.93
N ALA A 425 25.67 28.79 16.04
CA ALA A 425 26.39 30.01 16.40
C ALA A 425 25.54 31.00 17.22
N PRO A 426 24.28 31.30 16.87
CA PRO A 426 23.43 32.15 17.71
C PRO A 426 23.13 31.53 19.08
N LEU A 427 23.00 30.21 19.14
CA LEU A 427 22.72 29.43 20.34
C LEU A 427 23.95 29.37 21.26
N LEU A 428 25.12 29.15 20.68
CA LEU A 428 26.43 29.13 21.33
C LEU A 428 26.83 30.53 21.80
N GLU A 429 26.61 31.57 21.00
CA GLU A 429 26.82 32.97 21.40
C GLU A 429 25.89 33.37 22.55
N THR A 430 24.62 32.94 22.50
CA THR A 430 23.66 33.20 23.58
C THR A 430 24.03 32.44 24.85
N LEU A 431 24.43 31.17 24.74
CA LEU A 431 24.96 30.39 25.86
C LEU A 431 26.25 30.98 26.43
N GLN A 432 27.15 31.47 25.59
CA GLN A 432 28.40 32.13 26.01
C GLN A 432 28.12 33.48 26.69
N ALA A 433 27.16 34.26 26.18
CA ALA A 433 26.72 35.51 26.80
C ALA A 433 26.07 35.28 28.18
N LEU A 434 25.47 34.11 28.39
CA LEU A 434 24.95 33.65 29.69
C LEU A 434 26.01 32.93 30.56
N GLY A 435 27.29 33.02 30.20
CA GLY A 435 28.38 32.44 30.99
C GLY A 435 28.46 30.91 30.95
N GLY A 436 27.90 30.29 29.92
CA GLY A 436 27.86 28.83 29.76
C GLY A 436 26.80 28.15 30.63
N GLN A 437 25.87 28.91 31.22
CA GLN A 437 24.78 28.37 32.05
C GLN A 437 23.43 28.91 31.59
N GLY A 438 22.39 28.07 31.63
CA GLY A 438 21.03 28.45 31.27
C GLY A 438 20.17 27.22 30.99
N ARG A 439 18.85 27.29 31.27
CA ARG A 439 17.93 26.22 30.88
C ARG A 439 17.70 26.29 29.38
N ALA A 440 17.66 25.13 28.72
CA ALA A 440 17.55 25.03 27.25
C ALA A 440 16.40 25.87 26.66
N GLY A 441 15.27 25.99 27.37
CA GLY A 441 14.13 26.82 26.94
C GLY A 441 14.43 28.33 26.92
N GLU A 442 15.17 28.85 27.90
CA GLU A 442 15.50 30.29 28.00
C GLU A 442 16.50 30.71 26.94
N VAL A 443 17.45 29.83 26.61
CA VAL A 443 18.42 30.03 25.52
C VAL A 443 17.71 30.05 24.16
N LEU A 444 16.71 29.18 23.96
CA LEU A 444 15.94 29.11 22.72
C LEU A 444 14.99 30.30 22.53
N GLU A 445 14.37 30.83 23.60
CA GLU A 445 13.56 32.06 23.52
C GLU A 445 14.42 33.29 23.20
N ALA A 446 15.58 33.44 23.85
CA ALA A 446 16.47 34.59 23.61
C ALA A 446 17.06 34.62 22.19
N VAL A 447 17.20 33.47 21.54
CA VAL A 447 17.62 33.36 20.12
C VAL A 447 16.47 33.69 19.17
N ARG A 448 15.21 33.42 19.55
CA ARG A 448 14.01 33.71 18.73
C ARG A 448 13.62 35.18 18.68
N ASP A 449 13.95 35.95 19.71
CA ASP A 449 13.62 37.38 19.83
C ASP A 449 14.67 38.31 19.17
N ARG A 450 15.71 37.75 18.55
CA ARG A 450 16.74 38.44 17.74
C ARG A 450 16.46 38.25 16.25
#